data_AF-A0A8J8XY01-F1
#
_entry.id   AF-A0A8J8XY01-F1
#
_cell.length_a   1.000
_cell.length_b   1.000
_cell.length_c   1.000
_cell.angle_alpha   90.00
_cell.angle_beta   90.00
_cell.angle_gamma   90.00
#
_symmetry.space_group_name_H-M   'P 1'
#
loop_
_entity.id
_entity.type
_entity.pdbx_description
1 polymer ?
#
loop_
_entity_poly.entity_id
_entity_poly.type
_entity_poly.pdbx_seq_one_letter_code
_entity_poly.pdbx_strand_id
1 'polypeptide(L)'
;MADGEPGHKLSPADSRAVTLAFFRALGADARLPASADQPDAYSALVRAILSSVAVSASPTPRISCTITVSHAVTNTYNTLHGGAVAAVAEAVGMACARAAAGDREMFLGELSIAYLAAARCDVIF
;
A
#
# COMPACT_ATOMS: atom_id res chain seq x y z
N MET A 1 16.39 -7.32 -37.15
CA MET A 1 15.00 -7.74 -36.92
C MET A 1 15.09 -9.16 -36.38
N ALA A 2 15.18 -9.30 -35.06
CA ALA A 2 15.29 -10.61 -34.43
C ALA A 2 13.86 -11.06 -34.11
N ASP A 3 13.45 -12.13 -34.78
CA ASP A 3 12.19 -12.83 -34.59
C ASP A 3 12.18 -13.35 -33.15
N GLY A 4 11.26 -12.83 -32.33
CA GLY A 4 11.14 -13.23 -30.94
C GLY A 4 10.41 -14.56 -30.87
N GLU A 5 11.13 -15.63 -30.54
CA GLU A 5 10.58 -16.95 -30.26
C GLU A 5 9.29 -16.84 -29.40
N PRO A 6 8.17 -17.48 -29.79
CA PRO A 6 6.93 -17.42 -29.03
C PRO A 6 7.17 -18.02 -27.65
N GLY A 7 7.15 -17.16 -26.63
CA GLY A 7 7.36 -17.57 -25.24
C GLY A 7 6.51 -18.79 -24.90
N HIS A 8 7.17 -19.88 -24.52
CA HIS A 8 6.54 -21.15 -24.19
C HIS A 8 5.44 -20.94 -23.15
N LYS A 9 4.17 -21.05 -23.56
CA LYS A 9 3.03 -20.92 -22.65
C LYS A 9 2.98 -22.16 -21.76
N LEU A 10 3.17 -21.96 -20.47
CA LEU A 10 3.02 -22.99 -19.45
C LEU A 10 1.62 -23.62 -19.53
N SER A 11 1.53 -24.91 -19.20
CA SER A 11 0.24 -25.55 -18.97
C SER A 11 -0.49 -24.85 -17.80
N PRO A 12 -1.83 -24.92 -17.70
CA PRO A 12 -2.55 -24.34 -16.57
C PRO A 12 -2.07 -24.87 -15.21
N ALA A 13 -1.65 -26.14 -15.14
CA ALA A 13 -1.12 -26.75 -13.93
C ALA A 13 0.23 -26.16 -13.53
N ASP A 14 1.14 -26.00 -14.50
CA ASP A 14 2.46 -25.43 -14.26
C ASP A 14 2.37 -23.94 -13.92
N SER A 15 1.51 -23.19 -14.64
CA SER A 15 1.22 -21.78 -14.34
C SER A 15 0.68 -21.59 -12.92
N ARG A 16 -0.24 -22.46 -12.49
CA ARG A 16 -0.74 -22.47 -11.10
C ARG A 16 0.38 -22.76 -10.11
N ALA A 17 1.24 -23.75 -10.38
CA ALA A 17 2.33 -24.12 -9.48
C ALA A 17 3.33 -22.95 -9.30
N VAL A 18 3.72 -22.30 -10.40
CA VAL A 18 4.60 -21.12 -10.38
C VAL A 18 3.96 -19.97 -9.62
N THR A 19 2.67 -19.70 -9.87
CA THR A 19 1.94 -18.61 -9.21
C THR A 19 1.82 -18.83 -7.70
N LEU A 20 1.52 -20.06 -7.26
CA LEU A 20 1.49 -20.41 -5.84
C LEU A 20 2.87 -20.28 -5.19
N ALA A 21 3.93 -20.74 -5.86
CA ALA A 21 5.29 -20.59 -5.38
C ALA A 21 5.67 -19.10 -5.23
N PHE A 22 5.27 -18.25 -6.17
CA PHE A 22 5.45 -16.81 -6.10
C PHE A 22 4.74 -16.20 -4.88
N PHE A 23 3.46 -16.49 -4.66
CA PHE A 23 2.75 -15.98 -3.48
C PHE A 23 3.35 -16.45 -2.16
N ARG A 24 3.81 -17.71 -2.11
CA ARG A 24 4.52 -18.22 -0.93
C ARG A 24 5.83 -17.48 -0.67
N ALA A 25 6.60 -17.18 -1.73
CA ALA A 25 7.81 -16.39 -1.62
C ALA A 25 7.54 -14.94 -1.16
N LEU A 26 6.35 -14.40 -1.45
CA LEU A 26 5.88 -13.11 -0.91
C LEU A 26 5.38 -13.20 0.54
N GLY A 27 5.33 -14.40 1.14
CA GLY A 27 4.88 -14.59 2.51
C GLY A 27 3.39 -14.87 2.68
N ALA A 28 2.69 -15.38 1.65
CA ALA A 28 1.28 -15.77 1.79
C ALA A 28 1.01 -16.75 2.95
N ASP A 29 2.00 -17.61 3.26
CA ASP A 29 1.94 -18.57 4.37
C ASP A 29 2.66 -18.05 5.64
N ALA A 30 3.09 -16.79 5.66
CA ALA A 30 3.78 -16.21 6.81
C ALA A 30 2.81 -16.00 7.97
N ARG A 31 3.22 -16.41 9.17
CA ARG A 31 2.46 -16.11 10.38
C ARG A 31 2.62 -14.64 10.72
N LEU A 32 1.50 -13.95 10.85
CA LEU A 32 1.48 -12.59 11.36
C LEU A 32 1.86 -12.58 12.85
N PRO A 33 2.49 -11.51 13.33
CA PRO A 33 2.73 -11.33 14.76
C PRO A 33 1.40 -11.20 15.51
N ALA A 34 1.35 -11.59 16.79
CA ALA A 34 0.15 -11.47 17.62
C ALA A 34 -0.38 -10.03 17.75
N SER A 35 0.44 -9.03 17.46
CA SER A 35 0.02 -7.63 17.38
C SER A 35 -0.95 -7.36 16.21
N ALA A 36 -0.96 -8.21 15.18
CA ALA A 36 -1.88 -8.11 14.04
C ALA A 36 -3.32 -8.48 14.41
N ASP A 37 -3.51 -9.28 15.47
CA ASP A 37 -4.84 -9.66 15.96
C ASP A 37 -5.47 -8.59 16.86
N GLN A 38 -4.74 -7.53 17.19
CA GLN A 38 -5.25 -6.46 18.03
C GLN A 38 -6.26 -5.60 17.26
N PRO A 39 -7.31 -5.09 17.94
CA PRO A 39 -8.15 -4.04 17.37
C PRO A 39 -7.28 -2.89 16.85
N ASP A 40 -7.66 -2.32 15.71
CA ASP A 40 -6.96 -1.21 15.07
C ASP A 40 -5.50 -1.49 14.65
N ALA A 41 -5.04 -2.74 14.62
CA ALA A 41 -3.68 -3.09 14.22
C ALA A 41 -3.28 -2.51 12.85
N TYR A 42 -4.20 -2.53 11.89
CA TYR A 42 -4.00 -1.90 10.58
C TYR A 42 -3.80 -0.39 10.69
N SER A 43 -4.67 0.31 11.42
CA SER A 43 -4.54 1.76 11.63
C SER A 43 -3.30 2.12 12.45
N ALA A 44 -2.86 1.25 13.36
CA ALA A 44 -1.59 1.41 14.08
C ALA A 44 -0.39 1.27 13.13
N LEU A 45 -0.43 0.28 12.22
CA LEU A 45 0.59 0.10 11.19
C LEU A 45 0.69 1.32 10.27
N VAL A 46 -0.44 1.82 9.76
CA VAL A 46 -0.47 3.03 8.92
C VAL A 46 0.09 4.24 9.68
N ARG A 47 -0.29 4.42 10.94
CA ARG A 47 0.25 5.51 11.77
C ARG A 47 1.76 5.38 12.02
N ALA A 48 2.26 4.16 12.21
CA ALA A 48 3.68 3.92 12.48
C ALA A 48 4.60 4.30 11.31
N ILE A 49 4.07 4.34 10.08
CA ILE A 49 4.85 4.62 8.86
C ILE A 49 4.77 6.09 8.43
N LEU A 50 3.89 6.87 9.06
CA LEU A 50 3.76 8.31 8.85
C LEU A 50 4.73 9.06 9.78
N SER A 51 5.70 9.76 9.21
CA SER A 51 6.65 10.57 9.99
C SER A 51 6.17 11.99 10.26
N SER A 52 5.33 12.53 9.39
CA SER A 52 4.69 13.82 9.59
C SER A 52 3.33 13.89 8.90
N VAL A 53 2.44 14.68 9.48
CA VAL A 53 1.15 15.05 8.89
C VAL A 53 0.98 16.55 9.08
N ALA A 54 0.66 17.24 8.00
CA ALA A 54 0.37 18.67 7.99
C ALA A 54 -1.03 18.90 7.43
N VAL A 55 -1.79 19.75 8.11
CA VAL A 55 -3.12 20.19 7.67
C VAL A 55 -3.06 21.68 7.43
N SER A 56 -3.32 22.10 6.20
CA SER A 56 -3.49 23.50 5.83
C SER A 56 -4.98 23.78 5.63
N ALA A 57 -5.51 24.81 6.30
CA ALA A 57 -6.92 25.17 6.21
C ALA A 57 -7.23 26.26 5.16
N SER A 58 -6.21 26.97 4.64
CA SER A 58 -6.38 28.13 3.74
C SER A 58 -5.24 28.22 2.73
N PRO A 59 -5.47 28.69 1.49
CA PRO A 59 -6.76 29.07 0.89
C PRO A 59 -7.60 27.88 0.39
N THR A 60 -6.99 26.69 0.32
CA THR A 60 -7.68 25.43 -0.01
C THR A 60 -7.29 24.40 1.04
N PRO A 61 -8.25 23.76 1.72
CA PRO A 61 -7.95 22.71 2.68
C PRO A 61 -7.12 21.59 2.05
N ARG A 62 -5.96 21.29 2.65
CA ARG A 62 -5.05 20.24 2.19
C ARG A 62 -4.51 19.48 3.37
N ILE A 63 -4.48 18.15 3.24
CA ILE A 63 -3.72 17.28 4.11
C ILE A 63 -2.51 16.82 3.31
N SER A 64 -1.34 16.94 3.91
CA SER A 64 -0.10 16.35 3.38
C SER A 64 0.53 15.48 4.45
N CYS A 65 1.20 14.41 4.03
CA CYS A 65 1.90 13.53 4.96
C CYS A 65 3.18 12.98 4.36
N THR A 66 4.14 12.63 5.21
CA THR A 66 5.38 11.97 4.79
C THR A 66 5.36 10.52 5.24
N ILE A 67 5.63 9.61 4.31
CA ILE A 67 5.84 8.19 4.60
C ILE A 67 7.34 7.96 4.74
N THR A 68 7.75 7.40 5.87
CA THR A 68 9.13 6.96 6.05
C THR A 68 9.36 5.60 5.42
N VAL A 69 10.31 5.53 4.49
CA VAL A 69 10.65 4.30 3.77
C VAL A 69 11.71 3.55 4.57
N SER A 70 11.26 2.55 5.32
CA SER A 70 12.11 1.62 6.05
C SER A 70 11.98 0.20 5.49
N HIS A 71 12.89 -0.70 5.89
CA HIS A 71 12.82 -2.12 5.51
C HIS A 71 11.49 -2.80 5.88
N ALA A 72 10.78 -2.29 6.89
CA ALA A 72 9.48 -2.85 7.30
C ALA A 72 8.35 -2.56 6.30
N VAL A 73 8.53 -1.58 5.41
CA VAL A 73 7.52 -1.14 4.43
C VAL A 73 7.98 -1.25 2.98
N THR A 74 9.15 -1.85 2.74
CA THR A 74 9.61 -2.14 1.39
C THR A 74 9.20 -3.54 0.94
N ASN A 75 9.01 -3.70 -0.36
CA ASN A 75 8.81 -5.00 -1.00
C ASN A 75 10.16 -5.72 -1.22
N THR A 76 10.10 -6.92 -1.80
CA THR A 76 11.28 -7.75 -2.12
C THR A 76 12.27 -7.10 -3.09
N TYR A 77 11.84 -6.08 -3.84
CA TYR A 77 12.71 -5.28 -4.73
C TYR A 77 13.37 -4.09 -4.01
N ASN A 78 13.23 -4.02 -2.69
CA ASN A 78 13.71 -2.93 -1.85
C ASN A 78 13.17 -1.56 -2.31
N THR A 79 11.88 -1.51 -2.63
CA THR A 79 11.14 -0.27 -2.95
C THR A 79 9.87 -0.21 -2.11
N LEU A 80 9.33 0.99 -1.89
CA LEU A 80 8.11 1.18 -1.08
C LEU A 80 6.98 0.25 -1.56
N HIS A 81 6.43 -0.54 -0.64
CA HIS A 81 5.40 -1.52 -0.94
C HIS A 81 4.12 -0.83 -1.40
N GLY A 82 3.53 -1.29 -2.52
CA GLY A 82 2.33 -0.65 -3.08
C GLY A 82 1.15 -0.63 -2.10
N GLY A 83 0.95 -1.72 -1.35
CA GLY A 83 -0.05 -1.78 -0.28
C GLY A 83 0.16 -0.73 0.83
N ALA A 84 1.40 -0.34 1.13
CA ALA A 84 1.65 0.71 2.13
C ALA A 84 1.23 2.10 1.59
N VAL A 85 1.49 2.35 0.30
CA VAL A 85 0.99 3.55 -0.40
C VAL A 85 -0.53 3.60 -0.39
N ALA A 86 -1.19 2.49 -0.75
CA ALA A 86 -2.65 2.40 -0.76
C ALA A 86 -3.26 2.64 0.63
N ALA A 87 -2.66 2.07 1.68
CA ALA A 87 -3.13 2.22 3.05
C ALA A 87 -3.04 3.67 3.57
N VAL A 88 -1.96 4.39 3.22
CA VAL A 88 -1.82 5.81 3.55
C VAL A 88 -2.81 6.66 2.75
N ALA A 89 -2.96 6.38 1.46
CA ALA A 89 -3.93 7.08 0.60
C ALA A 89 -5.37 6.91 1.10
N GLU A 90 -5.74 5.70 1.53
CA GLU A 90 -7.01 5.41 2.20
C GLU A 90 -7.17 6.27 3.46
N ALA A 91 -6.21 6.23 4.38
CA ALA A 91 -6.31 6.95 5.65
C ALA A 91 -6.42 8.47 5.46
N VAL A 92 -5.62 9.05 4.56
CA VAL A 92 -5.67 10.49 4.23
C VAL A 92 -6.98 10.85 3.53
N GLY A 93 -7.41 10.04 2.56
CA GLY A 93 -8.68 10.25 1.85
C GLY A 93 -9.89 10.20 2.80
N MET A 94 -9.91 9.22 3.71
CA MET A 94 -10.95 9.10 4.74
C MET A 94 -10.92 10.27 5.73
N ALA A 95 -9.74 10.76 6.11
CA ALA A 95 -9.62 11.96 6.95
C ALA A 95 -10.18 13.21 6.25
N CYS A 96 -9.88 13.40 4.97
CA CYS A 96 -10.46 14.47 4.16
C CYS A 96 -11.99 14.34 4.05
N ALA A 97 -12.50 13.14 3.76
CA ALA A 97 -13.94 12.89 3.67
C ALA A 97 -14.66 13.18 5.00
N ARG A 98 -14.06 12.77 6.13
CA ARG A 98 -14.57 13.06 7.48
C ARG A 98 -14.58 14.56 7.79
N ALA A 99 -13.54 15.29 7.41
CA ALA A 99 -13.51 16.75 7.58
C ALA A 99 -14.64 17.45 6.82
N ALA A 100 -15.07 16.92 5.66
CA ALA A 100 -16.15 17.48 4.86
C ALA A 100 -17.56 17.03 5.30
N ALA A 101 -17.73 15.75 5.67
CA ALA A 101 -19.04 15.19 5.99
C ALA A 101 -19.41 15.30 7.48
N GLY A 102 -18.46 15.62 8.35
CA GLY A 102 -18.62 15.64 9.81
C GLY A 102 -18.65 14.23 10.41
N ASP A 103 -19.33 14.08 11.54
CA ASP A 103 -19.38 12.83 12.33
C ASP A 103 -20.36 11.78 11.81
N ARG A 104 -20.57 11.75 10.49
CA ARG A 104 -21.40 10.74 9.85
C ARG A 104 -20.64 9.41 9.78
N GLU A 105 -21.40 8.32 9.82
CA GLU A 105 -20.87 7.00 9.50
C GLU A 105 -20.50 6.97 8.01
N MET A 106 -19.32 6.41 7.72
CA MET A 106 -18.78 6.33 6.38
C MET A 106 -17.83 5.15 6.26
N PHE A 107 -17.76 4.60 5.06
CA PHE A 107 -16.85 3.53 4.69
C PHE A 107 -16.23 3.85 3.33
N LEU A 108 -15.04 3.31 3.09
CA LEU A 108 -14.39 3.41 1.79
C LEU A 108 -15.12 2.50 0.78
N GLY A 109 -15.79 3.11 -0.21
CA GLY A 109 -16.50 2.36 -1.25
C GLY A 109 -15.57 1.81 -2.33
N GLU A 110 -14.67 2.64 -2.86
CA GLU A 110 -13.60 2.22 -3.77
C GLU A 110 -12.31 3.02 -3.52
N LEU A 111 -11.18 2.41 -3.87
CA LEU A 111 -9.87 3.06 -3.92
C LEU A 111 -9.16 2.64 -5.21
N SER A 112 -8.71 3.60 -5.99
CA SER A 112 -7.92 3.38 -7.20
C SER A 112 -6.55 4.03 -7.05
N ILE A 113 -5.49 3.25 -7.25
CA ILE A 113 -4.10 3.70 -7.09
C ILE A 113 -3.32 3.35 -8.37
N ALA A 114 -2.64 4.35 -8.93
CA ALA A 114 -1.71 4.18 -10.04
C ALA A 114 -0.26 4.32 -9.53
N TYR A 115 0.55 3.28 -9.70
CA TYR A 115 1.96 3.28 -9.31
C TYR A 115 2.83 3.72 -10.49
N LEU A 116 3.26 4.99 -10.48
CA LEU A 116 4.01 5.59 -11.61
C LEU A 116 5.52 5.36 -11.53
N ALA A 117 6.08 5.33 -10.31
CA ALA A 117 7.50 5.16 -10.08
C ALA A 117 7.76 4.43 -8.75
N ALA A 118 8.87 3.72 -8.68
CA ALA A 118 9.32 3.08 -7.45
C ALA A 118 10.09 4.07 -6.56
N ALA A 119 9.82 4.07 -5.26
CA ALA A 119 10.51 4.92 -4.29
C ALA A 119 11.43 4.09 -3.38
N ARG A 120 12.63 4.62 -3.10
CA ARG A 120 13.60 4.06 -2.13
C ARG A 120 13.98 5.06 -1.02
N CYS A 121 13.29 6.20 -0.98
CA CYS A 121 13.45 7.26 -0.01
C CYS A 121 12.07 7.70 0.44
N ASP A 122 12.04 8.45 1.55
CA ASP A 122 10.82 9.04 2.09
C ASP A 122 10.04 9.80 1.00
N VAL A 123 8.73 9.63 1.02
CA VAL A 123 7.81 10.20 0.02
C VAL A 123 6.75 11.05 0.70
N ILE A 124 6.43 12.16 0.05
CA ILE A 124 5.42 13.12 0.51
C ILE A 124 4.15 12.93 -0.33
N PHE A 125 3.02 12.80 0.37
CA PHE A 125 1.66 12.79 -0.16
C PHE A 125 1.00 14.15 0.10
#